data_AF-A0A317NHA8-F1
#
_entry.id   AF-A0A317NHA8-F1
#
_cell.length_a   1.000
_cell.length_b   1.000
_cell.length_c   1.000
_cell.angle_alpha   90.00
_cell.angle_beta   90.00
_cell.angle_gamma   90.00
#
_symmetry.space_group_name_H-M   'P 1'
#
loop_
_entity.id
_entity.type
_entity.pdbx_description
1 polymer ?
#
loop_
_entity_poly.entity_id
_entity_poly.type
_entity_poly.pdbx_seq_one_letter_code
_entity_poly.pdbx_strand_id
1 'polypeptide(L)'
;MLRLIIGVAAGYVLGTKAGRARYEQISAATRAVTGSPVTRKLVSVSRQKLSDKLSTRPQLEPMEPIDERTTVLVPHDQLRR
;
A
#
# COMPACT_ATOMS: atom_id res chain seq x y z
N MET A 1 7.55 42.85 28.51
CA MET A 1 8.39 42.03 27.61
C MET A 1 8.64 40.62 28.15
N LEU A 2 9.26 40.46 29.34
CA LEU A 2 9.62 39.14 29.89
C LEU A 2 8.44 38.14 30.00
N ARG A 3 7.27 38.57 30.48
CA ARG A 3 6.07 37.72 30.56
C ARG A 3 5.63 37.13 29.22
N LEU A 4 5.80 37.88 28.14
CA LEU A 4 5.40 37.49 26.79
C LEU A 4 6.35 36.40 26.26
N ILE A 5 7.66 36.58 26.49
CA ILE A 5 8.70 35.59 26.15
C ILE A 5 8.45 34.28 26.91
N ILE A 6 8.13 34.36 28.20
CA ILE A 6 7.81 33.18 29.02
C ILE A 6 6.57 32.45 28.48
N GLY A 7 5.51 33.19 28.10
CA GLY A 7 4.30 32.61 27.53
C GLY A 7 4.57 31.88 26.20
N VAL A 8 5.36 32.48 25.31
CA VAL A 8 5.75 31.87 24.02
C VAL A 8 6.60 30.62 24.23
N ALA A 9 7.60 30.67 25.11
CA ALA A 9 8.45 29.54 25.41
C ALA A 9 7.65 28.37 26.04
N ALA A 10 6.77 28.66 26.99
CA ALA A 10 5.89 27.67 27.59
C ALA A 10 4.93 27.06 26.57
N GLY A 11 4.35 27.88 25.67
CA GLY A 11 3.50 27.42 24.58
C GLY A 11 4.23 26.50 23.60
N TYR A 12 5.48 26.82 23.25
CA TYR A 12 6.31 25.99 22.37
C TYR A 12 6.66 24.64 23.01
N VAL A 13 7.07 24.64 24.28
CA VAL A 13 7.40 23.40 25.00
C VAL A 13 6.16 22.53 25.21
N LEU A 14 5.03 23.11 25.59
CA LEU A 14 3.78 22.38 25.76
C LEU A 14 3.23 21.87 24.42
N GLY A 15 3.28 22.67 23.36
CA GLY A 15 2.85 22.26 22.01
C GLY A 15 3.70 21.13 21.44
N THR A 16 5.02 21.20 21.61
CA THR A 16 5.95 20.13 21.19
C THR A 16 5.79 18.85 22.02
N LYS A 17 5.54 18.97 23.34
CA LYS A 17 5.37 17.81 24.23
C LYS A 17 3.99 17.14 24.11
N ALA A 18 2.92 17.91 23.88
CA ALA A 18 1.55 17.40 23.75
C ALA A 18 1.38 16.46 22.54
N GLY A 19 2.21 16.60 21.51
CA GLY A 19 2.20 15.72 20.34
C GLY A 19 2.60 14.27 20.68
N ARG A 20 3.45 14.04 21.69
CA ARG A 20 4.05 12.72 21.94
C ARG A 20 3.02 11.69 22.38
N ALA A 21 2.11 12.04 23.29
CA ALA A 21 1.10 11.10 23.79
C ALA A 21 0.15 10.61 22.69
N ARG A 22 -0.27 11.52 21.80
CA ARG A 22 -1.12 11.19 20.65
C ARG A 22 -0.33 10.46 19.56
N TYR A 23 0.94 10.80 19.38
CA TYR A 23 1.85 10.12 18.45
C TYR A 23 2.09 8.67 18.86
N GLU A 24 2.30 8.39 20.15
CA GLU A 24 2.44 7.03 20.68
C GLU A 24 1.16 6.21 20.44
N GLN A 25 -0.03 6.79 20.65
CA GLN A 25 -1.31 6.10 20.37
C GLN A 25 -1.46 5.76 18.87
N ILE A 26 -1.18 6.72 17.98
CA ILE A 26 -1.31 6.53 16.53
C ILE A 26 -0.23 5.57 16.00
N SER A 27 1.00 5.69 16.48
CA SER A 27 2.11 4.83 16.07
C SER A 27 1.93 3.40 16.56
N ALA A 28 1.45 3.19 17.79
CA ALA A 28 1.11 1.87 18.31
C ALA A 28 -0.02 1.22 17.49
N ALA A 29 -1.07 1.99 17.16
CA ALA A 29 -2.15 1.52 16.30
C ALA A 29 -1.63 1.17 14.89
N THR A 30 -0.77 2.01 14.32
CA THR A 30 -0.15 1.77 13.00
C THR A 30 0.74 0.53 13.03
N ARG A 31 1.48 0.30 14.12
CA ARG A 31 2.34 -0.88 14.29
C ARG A 31 1.54 -2.16 14.49
N ALA A 32 0.42 -2.09 15.22
CA ALA A 32 -0.52 -3.20 15.34
C ALA A 32 -1.19 -3.55 14.00
N VAL A 33 -1.57 -2.53 13.22
CA VAL A 33 -2.17 -2.72 11.89
C VAL A 33 -1.16 -3.27 10.89
N THR A 34 0.08 -2.76 10.86
CA THR A 34 1.13 -3.23 9.94
C THR A 34 1.69 -4.60 10.31
N GLY A 35 1.67 -4.98 11.60
CA GLY A 35 2.05 -6.31 12.08
C GLY A 35 0.99 -7.40 11.82
N SER A 36 -0.21 -7.05 11.38
CA SER A 36 -1.28 -8.01 11.14
C SER A 36 -1.08 -8.81 9.84
N PRO A 37 -1.25 -10.15 9.87
CA PRO A 37 -1.18 -10.99 8.67
C PRO A 37 -2.22 -10.61 7.61
N VAL A 38 -3.33 -9.96 8.00
CA VAL A 38 -4.35 -9.46 7.07
C VAL A 38 -3.82 -8.29 6.25
N THR A 39 -3.15 -7.33 6.89
CA THR A 39 -2.54 -6.17 6.21
C THR A 39 -1.43 -6.62 5.25
N ARG A 40 -0.63 -7.62 5.65
CA ARG A 40 0.42 -8.17 4.78
C ARG A 40 -0.17 -8.85 3.53
N LYS A 41 -1.26 -9.60 3.69
CA LYS A 41 -2.02 -10.19 2.56
C LYS A 41 -2.64 -9.12 1.67
N LEU A 42 -3.18 -8.06 2.26
CA LEU A 42 -3.77 -6.95 1.50
C LEU A 42 -2.70 -6.22 0.66
N VAL A 43 -1.52 -5.96 1.24
CA VAL A 43 -0.39 -5.34 0.54
C VAL A 43 0.10 -6.22 -0.61
N SER A 44 0.25 -7.54 -0.40
CA SER A 44 0.69 -8.44 -1.49
C SER A 44 -0.33 -8.51 -2.63
N VAL A 45 -1.62 -8.62 -2.31
CA VAL A 45 -2.69 -8.63 -3.33
C VAL A 45 -2.76 -7.30 -4.06
N SER A 46 -2.61 -6.17 -3.35
CA SER A 46 -2.61 -4.84 -3.97
C SER A 46 -1.43 -4.66 -4.92
N ARG A 47 -0.22 -5.11 -4.55
CA ARG A 47 0.95 -5.08 -5.44
C ARG A 47 0.72 -5.92 -6.68
N GLN A 48 0.20 -7.14 -6.54
CA GLN A 48 -0.10 -8.00 -7.68
C GLN A 48 -1.12 -7.35 -8.62
N LYS A 49 -2.25 -6.86 -8.07
CA LYS A 49 -3.29 -6.18 -8.86
C LYS A 49 -2.78 -4.91 -9.54
N LEU A 50 -1.86 -4.19 -8.91
CA LEU A 50 -1.25 -3.01 -9.50
C LEU A 50 -0.27 -3.39 -10.60
N SER A 51 0.52 -4.44 -10.40
CA SER A 51 1.38 -5.01 -11.44
C SER A 51 0.57 -5.49 -12.65
N ASP A 52 -0.55 -6.19 -12.44
CA ASP A 52 -1.43 -6.67 -13.53
C ASP A 52 -2.07 -5.50 -14.31
N LYS A 53 -2.32 -4.36 -13.64
CA LYS A 53 -2.89 -3.16 -14.25
C LYS A 53 -1.87 -2.29 -14.97
N LEU A 54 -0.63 -2.25 -14.47
CA LEU A 54 0.46 -1.47 -15.05
C LEU A 54 1.29 -2.28 -16.04
N SER A 55 1.16 -3.60 -16.06
CA SER A 55 1.87 -4.45 -16.99
C SER A 55 1.40 -4.16 -18.41
N THR A 56 2.32 -3.63 -19.22
CA THR A 56 2.19 -3.47 -20.68
C THR A 56 2.27 -4.82 -21.42
N ARG A 57 2.22 -5.95 -20.70
CA ARG A 57 2.18 -7.28 -21.31
C ARG A 57 0.71 -7.62 -21.56
N PRO A 58 0.31 -7.93 -22.80
CA PRO A 58 -1.05 -8.36 -23.08
C PRO A 58 -1.36 -9.66 -22.32
N GLN A 59 -2.54 -9.73 -21.73
CA GLN A 59 -2.98 -10.92 -20.98
C GLN A 59 -3.00 -12.11 -21.94
N LEU A 60 -2.31 -13.19 -21.54
CA LEU A 60 -2.24 -14.41 -22.33
C LEU A 60 -3.50 -15.24 -22.07
N GLU A 61 -4.27 -15.50 -23.11
CA GLU A 61 -5.42 -16.39 -23.07
C GLU A 61 -5.12 -17.68 -23.84
N PRO A 62 -5.63 -18.85 -23.38
CA PRO A 62 -5.49 -20.10 -24.12
C PRO A 62 -6.33 -20.00 -25.40
N MET A 63 -5.69 -19.89 -26.56
CA MET A 63 -6.44 -19.80 -27.83
C MET A 63 -6.73 -21.15 -28.45
N GLU A 64 -5.80 -22.09 -28.36
CA GLU A 64 -6.00 -23.37 -29.04
C GLU A 64 -5.15 -24.47 -28.38
N PRO A 65 -5.73 -25.65 -28.13
CA PRO A 65 -4.97 -26.83 -27.78
C PRO A 65 -4.22 -27.35 -29.03
N ILE A 66 -2.89 -27.48 -28.94
CA ILE A 66 -2.10 -28.19 -29.96
C ILE A 66 -2.42 -29.69 -29.92
N ASP A 67 -2.66 -30.21 -28.70
CA ASP A 67 -3.05 -31.59 -28.41
C ASP A 67 -3.85 -31.64 -27.08
N GLU A 68 -4.36 -32.82 -26.68
CA GLU A 68 -5.16 -33.01 -25.45
C GLU A 68 -4.42 -32.66 -24.13
N ARG A 69 -3.11 -32.40 -24.19
CA ARG A 69 -2.21 -32.14 -23.05
C ARG A 69 -1.48 -30.80 -23.15
N THR A 70 -1.49 -30.13 -24.29
CA THR A 70 -0.65 -28.96 -24.57
C THR A 70 -1.49 -27.79 -25.09
N THR A 71 -1.60 -26.73 -24.29
CA THR A 71 -2.28 -25.48 -24.68
C THR A 71 -1.26 -24.39 -25.00
N VAL A 72 -1.51 -23.62 -26.06
CA VAL A 72 -0.71 -22.41 -26.36
C VAL A 72 -1.42 -21.18 -25.82
N LEU A 73 -0.65 -20.38 -25.09
CA LEU A 73 -1.06 -19.11 -24.51
C LEU A 73 -0.71 -17.99 -25.49
N VAL A 74 -1.70 -17.22 -25.94
CA VAL A 74 -1.48 -16.09 -26.87
C VAL A 74 -2.10 -14.79 -26.34
N PRO A 75 -1.54 -13.63 -26.70
CA PRO A 75 -2.06 -12.33 -26.31
C PRO A 75 -3.53 -12.10 -26.69
N HIS A 76 -4.34 -11.53 -25.76
CA HIS A 76 -5.78 -11.27 -25.96
C HIS A 76 -6.11 -10.39 -27.17
N ASP A 77 -5.20 -9.52 -27.61
CA ASP A 77 -5.36 -8.70 -28.82
C ASP A 77 -5.37 -9.53 -30.12
N GLN A 78 -4.86 -10.76 -30.09
CA GLN A 78 -4.84 -11.67 -31.24
C GLN A 78 -6.06 -12.60 -31.32
N LEU A 79 -6.89 -12.66 -30.26
CA LEU A 79 -8.14 -13.44 -30.20
C LEU A 79 -9.28 -12.90 -31.06
N ARG A 80 -9.21 -11.62 -31.47
CA ARG A 80 -10.33 -10.88 -32.05
C ARG A 80 -10.17 -10.57 -33.55
N ARG A 81 -9.47 -11.43 -34.29
CA ARG A 81 -9.26 -11.31 -35.73
C ARG A 81 -9.85 -12.50 -36.46
#